data_AF-A0A090IBA3-F1
#
_entry.id   AF-A0A090IBA3-F1
#
_cell.length_a   1.000
_cell.length_b   1.000
_cell.length_c   1.000
_cell.angle_alpha   90.00
_cell.angle_beta   90.00
_cell.angle_gamma   90.00
#
_symmetry.space_group_name_H-M   'P 1'
#
loop_
_entity.id
_entity.type
_entity.pdbx_description
1 polymer ?
#
loop_
_entity_poly.entity_id
_entity_poly.type
_entity_poly.pdbx_seq_one_letter_code
_entity_poly.pdbx_strand_id
1 'polypeptide(L)'
;MKNILMVFLMSLSLIACGGDSGSSSGPSNSDKPVTVKTEDLLAPDDFTFNPITLQKLTIDLSGSLPERTHVSVYSLFSEVGKENYIVNYDSKIIDSAMTNGQLTLEFSLAESQSEIVVEIWSYDGSQPLQKMFEINGKAIVW
;
A
#
# COMPACT_ATOMS: atom_id res chain seq x y z
N MET A 1 -36.55 31.24 -15.38
CA MET A 1 -36.94 30.92 -16.77
C MET A 1 -35.80 30.16 -17.43
N LYS A 2 -36.14 29.03 -18.03
CA LYS A 2 -35.39 28.28 -19.06
C LYS A 2 -34.29 27.31 -18.59
N ASN A 3 -34.76 26.17 -18.08
CA ASN A 3 -34.06 24.89 -18.14
C ASN A 3 -34.22 24.38 -19.59
N ILE A 4 -33.13 24.31 -20.35
CA ILE A 4 -33.12 23.69 -21.69
C ILE A 4 -32.39 22.36 -21.61
N LEU A 5 -33.22 21.32 -21.53
CA LEU A 5 -33.17 20.10 -22.30
C LEU A 5 -32.14 20.09 -23.45
N MET A 6 -31.13 19.22 -23.38
CA MET A 6 -30.66 18.56 -24.61
C MET A 6 -30.13 17.15 -24.33
N VAL A 7 -30.83 16.21 -24.94
CA VAL A 7 -30.64 14.77 -25.01
C VAL A 7 -29.45 14.45 -25.93
N PHE A 8 -28.62 13.47 -25.56
CA PHE A 8 -27.94 12.63 -26.54
C PHE A 8 -27.84 11.19 -26.03
N LEU A 9 -28.87 10.39 -26.36
CA LEU A 9 -28.78 8.93 -26.39
C LEU A 9 -27.76 8.56 -27.48
N MET A 10 -26.54 8.21 -27.07
CA MET A 10 -25.57 7.60 -27.97
C MET A 10 -25.72 6.08 -27.89
N SER A 11 -26.43 5.58 -28.90
CA SER A 11 -26.69 4.18 -29.22
C SER A 11 -25.40 3.34 -29.28
N LEU A 12 -25.33 2.32 -28.43
CA LEU A 12 -24.38 1.21 -28.52
C LEU A 12 -24.73 0.33 -29.73
N SER A 13 -24.01 0.50 -30.84
CA SER A 13 -23.97 -0.48 -31.92
C SER A 13 -22.89 -1.52 -31.61
N LEU A 14 -23.30 -2.65 -31.04
CA LEU A 14 -22.49 -3.86 -30.98
C LEU A 14 -22.41 -4.46 -32.39
N ILE A 15 -21.29 -4.26 -33.07
CA ILE A 15 -20.92 -5.00 -34.28
C ILE A 15 -20.51 -6.39 -33.80
N ALA A 16 -21.43 -7.35 -33.93
CA ALA A 16 -21.10 -8.77 -33.86
C ALA A 16 -20.27 -9.13 -35.11
N CYS A 17 -18.97 -9.28 -34.93
CA CYS A 17 -18.06 -9.93 -35.87
C CYS A 17 -18.35 -11.44 -35.84
N GLY A 18 -18.90 -12.03 -36.91
CA GLY A 18 -18.16 -12.90 -37.86
C GLY A 18 -17.50 -14.10 -37.16
N GLY A 19 -17.87 -15.37 -37.31
CA GLY A 19 -18.27 -16.10 -38.51
C GLY A 19 -17.08 -16.92 -39.02
N ASP A 20 -16.99 -18.22 -38.72
CA ASP A 20 -16.32 -19.21 -39.58
C ASP A 20 -16.76 -20.65 -39.24
N SER A 21 -17.16 -21.37 -40.27
CA SER A 21 -17.48 -22.79 -40.27
C SER A 21 -16.40 -23.49 -41.08
N GLY A 22 -15.32 -23.87 -40.42
CA GLY A 22 -14.18 -24.57 -41.02
C GLY A 22 -14.04 -25.98 -40.47
N SER A 23 -14.53 -26.98 -41.22
CA SER A 23 -14.18 -28.38 -41.02
C SER A 23 -12.82 -28.63 -41.68
N SER A 24 -11.76 -28.75 -40.87
CA SER A 24 -10.44 -29.19 -41.33
C SER A 24 -9.92 -30.29 -40.41
N SER A 25 -9.91 -31.50 -40.96
CA SER A 25 -9.30 -32.70 -40.39
C SER A 25 -7.77 -32.58 -40.43
N GLY A 26 -7.19 -32.11 -39.32
CA GLY A 26 -5.76 -32.18 -39.00
C GLY A 26 -5.49 -33.22 -37.90
N PRO A 27 -4.23 -33.68 -37.71
CA PRO A 27 -3.91 -34.81 -36.85
C PRO A 27 -4.26 -34.51 -35.39
N SER A 28 -5.05 -35.40 -34.79
CA SER A 28 -5.47 -35.36 -33.39
C SER A 28 -4.27 -35.69 -32.48
N ASN A 29 -3.52 -34.67 -32.08
CA ASN A 29 -2.90 -34.70 -30.76
C ASN A 29 -4.00 -34.35 -29.76
N SER A 30 -4.70 -35.38 -29.28
CA SER A 30 -5.57 -35.26 -28.12
C SER A 30 -4.73 -35.13 -26.86
N ASP A 31 -4.15 -33.94 -26.64
CA ASP A 31 -3.83 -33.50 -25.28
C ASP A 31 -5.16 -33.27 -24.57
N LYS A 32 -5.69 -34.33 -23.97
CA LYS A 32 -6.79 -34.19 -23.03
C LYS A 32 -6.30 -33.28 -21.91
N PRO A 33 -7.08 -32.27 -21.48
CA PRO A 33 -6.71 -31.46 -20.34
C PRO A 33 -6.49 -32.38 -19.13
N VAL A 34 -5.27 -32.38 -18.59
CA VAL A 34 -4.93 -33.13 -17.38
C VAL A 34 -5.83 -32.61 -16.28
N THR A 35 -6.69 -33.48 -15.75
CA THR A 35 -7.55 -33.14 -14.62
C THR A 35 -6.66 -33.06 -13.38
N VAL A 36 -6.34 -31.84 -12.95
CA VAL A 36 -5.65 -31.58 -11.69
C VAL A 36 -6.69 -31.64 -10.57
N LYS A 37 -6.47 -32.48 -9.57
CA LYS A 37 -7.32 -32.54 -8.38
C LYS A 37 -6.79 -31.61 -7.31
N THR A 38 -7.65 -31.18 -6.39
CA THR A 38 -7.25 -30.36 -5.24
C THR A 38 -6.22 -31.09 -4.35
N GLU A 39 -6.26 -32.42 -4.30
CA GLU A 39 -5.27 -33.24 -3.57
C GLU A 39 -3.86 -33.20 -4.18
N ASP A 40 -3.74 -32.79 -5.45
CA ASP A 40 -2.46 -32.67 -6.15
C ASP A 40 -1.78 -31.30 -5.87
N LEU A 41 -2.45 -30.39 -5.15
CA LEU A 41 -1.92 -29.07 -4.81
C LEU A 41 -1.02 -29.16 -3.58
N LEU A 42 0.26 -28.84 -3.75
CA LEU A 42 1.21 -28.69 -2.66
C LEU A 42 1.46 -27.21 -2.42
N ALA A 43 1.37 -26.78 -1.16
CA ALA A 43 1.87 -25.47 -0.78
C ALA A 43 3.40 -25.48 -0.87
N PRO A 44 4.03 -24.41 -1.39
CA PRO A 44 5.47 -24.22 -1.29
C PRO A 44 5.94 -24.30 0.18
N ASP A 45 7.17 -24.78 0.39
CA ASP A 45 7.74 -24.91 1.75
C ASP A 45 7.87 -23.55 2.48
N ASP A 46 7.94 -22.45 1.72
CA ASP A 46 8.01 -21.07 2.19
C ASP A 46 6.64 -20.39 2.30
N PHE A 47 5.55 -21.10 2.04
CA PHE A 47 4.21 -20.55 2.14
C PHE A 47 3.85 -20.24 3.60
N THR A 48 3.55 -18.97 3.89
CA THR A 48 3.15 -18.50 5.21
C THR A 48 1.78 -17.82 5.15
N PHE A 49 0.93 -18.08 6.15
CA PHE A 49 -0.32 -17.34 6.36
C PHE A 49 -0.12 -16.07 7.20
N ASN A 50 1.12 -15.73 7.54
CA ASN A 50 1.46 -14.57 8.36
C ASN A 50 2.04 -13.45 7.47
N PRO A 51 1.21 -12.54 6.92
CA PRO A 51 1.66 -11.52 5.96
C PRO A 51 2.18 -10.28 6.71
N ILE A 52 2.99 -10.48 7.76
CA ILE A 52 3.55 -9.37 8.55
C ILE A 52 5.07 -9.38 8.49
N THR A 53 5.63 -8.19 8.30
CA THR A 53 7.08 -7.96 8.30
C THR A 53 7.43 -7.00 9.42
N LEU A 54 8.45 -7.36 10.21
CA LEU A 54 9.00 -6.50 11.24
C LEU A 54 9.83 -5.38 10.60
N GLN A 55 9.53 -4.14 10.95
CA GLN A 55 10.29 -2.96 10.55
C GLN A 55 10.99 -2.36 11.75
N LYS A 56 12.18 -1.79 11.51
CA LYS A 56 12.94 -1.03 12.48
C LYS A 56 13.07 0.41 12.01
N LEU A 57 12.64 1.36 12.84
CA LEU A 57 12.80 2.79 12.63
C LEU A 57 13.81 3.34 13.63
N THR A 58 14.81 4.04 13.12
CA THR A 58 15.81 4.77 13.89
C THR A 58 15.73 6.25 13.54
N ILE A 59 15.61 7.10 14.56
CA ILE A 59 15.58 8.55 14.45
C ILE A 59 16.69 9.10 15.34
N ASP A 60 17.56 9.93 14.78
CA ASP A 60 18.50 10.76 15.53
C ASP A 60 18.48 12.19 14.99
N LEU A 61 17.76 13.04 15.70
CA LEU A 61 17.64 14.47 15.45
C LEU A 61 18.10 15.28 16.68
N SER A 62 19.10 14.73 17.38
CA SER A 62 19.69 15.35 18.56
C SER A 62 20.06 16.81 18.32
N GLY A 63 19.66 17.69 19.24
CA GLY A 63 19.92 19.13 19.15
C GLY A 63 19.04 19.91 18.17
N SER A 64 18.22 19.25 17.37
CA SER A 64 17.25 19.90 16.45
C SER A 64 15.82 19.89 16.99
N LEU A 65 15.55 19.05 17.99
CA LEU A 65 14.23 18.88 18.59
C LEU A 65 14.22 19.25 20.08
N PRO A 66 13.05 19.64 20.62
CA PRO A 66 12.84 19.76 22.06
C PRO A 66 13.16 18.46 22.81
N GLU A 67 13.44 18.57 24.11
CA GLU A 67 13.78 17.44 24.99
C GLU A 67 12.70 16.33 24.95
N ARG A 68 11.43 16.73 24.89
CA ARG A 68 10.28 15.84 24.85
C ARG A 68 9.49 16.05 23.58
N THR A 69 9.40 15.00 22.77
CA THR A 69 8.58 14.91 21.56
C THR A 69 7.96 13.52 21.53
N HIS A 70 6.99 13.29 20.64
CA HIS A 70 6.51 11.95 20.35
C HIS A 70 6.52 11.67 18.86
N VAL A 71 6.68 10.40 18.52
CA VAL A 71 6.71 9.90 17.15
C VAL A 71 5.47 9.06 16.93
N SER A 72 4.76 9.31 15.84
CA SER A 72 3.65 8.48 15.36
C SER A 72 3.95 7.96 13.96
N VAL A 73 3.57 6.72 13.67
CA VAL A 73 3.70 6.11 12.34
C VAL A 73 2.33 5.74 11.80
N TYR A 74 2.05 6.07 10.54
CA TYR A 74 0.75 5.86 9.89
C TYR A 74 0.89 5.07 8.59
N SER A 75 -0.06 4.16 8.34
CA SER A 75 -0.10 3.34 7.12
C SER A 75 -0.94 3.93 5.99
N LEU A 76 -1.87 4.83 6.30
CA LEU A 76 -2.75 5.46 5.32
C LEU A 76 -2.58 6.98 5.34
N PHE A 77 -2.27 7.54 4.18
CA PHE A 77 -2.10 8.97 3.98
C PHE A 77 -2.37 9.34 2.52
N SER A 78 -2.52 10.64 2.25
CA SER A 78 -2.55 11.20 0.90
C SER A 78 -1.51 12.30 0.75
N GLU A 79 -0.88 12.39 -0.43
CA GLU A 79 0.06 13.46 -0.77
C GLU A 79 -0.71 14.66 -1.34
N VAL A 80 -0.45 15.85 -0.79
CA VAL A 80 -1.15 17.09 -1.19
C VAL A 80 -0.20 18.11 -1.83
N GLY A 81 1.11 17.84 -1.77
CA GLY A 81 2.16 18.61 -2.40
C GLY A 81 3.51 17.95 -2.14
N LYS A 82 4.61 18.56 -2.60
CA LYS A 82 5.94 18.04 -2.32
C LYS A 82 6.16 17.96 -0.81
N GLU A 83 6.38 16.74 -0.32
CA GLU A 83 6.68 16.44 1.09
C GLU A 83 5.60 16.92 2.08
N ASN A 84 4.34 17.00 1.64
CA ASN A 84 3.21 17.35 2.50
C ASN A 84 2.15 16.24 2.46
N TYR A 85 1.88 15.65 3.62
CA TYR A 85 1.04 14.46 3.74
C TYR A 85 -0.15 14.71 4.68
N ILE A 86 -1.34 14.33 4.24
CA ILE A 86 -2.52 14.24 5.11
C ILE A 86 -2.63 12.79 5.57
N VAL A 87 -2.31 12.56 6.84
CA VAL A 87 -2.43 11.22 7.46
C VAL A 87 -3.87 10.92 7.86
N ASN A 88 -4.27 9.66 7.74
CA ASN A 88 -5.46 9.16 8.42
C ASN A 88 -5.06 8.74 9.85
N TYR A 89 -5.49 9.50 10.85
CA TYR A 89 -5.12 9.24 12.25
C TYR A 89 -5.60 7.89 12.80
N ASP A 90 -6.63 7.29 12.22
CA ASP A 90 -7.10 5.96 12.60
C ASP A 90 -6.19 4.83 12.06
N SER A 91 -5.27 5.16 11.16
CA SER A 91 -4.28 4.23 10.59
C SER A 91 -2.95 4.19 11.37
N LYS A 92 -2.96 4.70 12.60
CA LYS A 92 -1.76 4.73 13.45
C LYS A 92 -1.30 3.31 13.78
N ILE A 93 -0.05 3.01 13.44
CA ILE A 93 0.59 1.71 13.69
C ILE A 93 1.25 1.71 15.06
N ILE A 94 2.02 2.75 15.36
CA ILE A 94 2.75 2.89 16.62
C ILE A 94 2.86 4.36 17.02
N ASP A 95 2.90 4.57 18.33
CA ASP A 95 3.15 5.83 18.98
C ASP A 95 4.21 5.62 20.06
N SER A 96 5.20 6.51 20.15
CA SER A 96 6.20 6.44 21.20
C SER A 96 6.74 7.82 21.56
N ALA A 97 6.99 8.03 22.85
CA ALA A 97 7.77 9.15 23.30
C ALA A 97 9.21 9.06 22.77
N MET A 98 9.78 10.21 22.46
CA MET A 98 11.17 10.39 22.05
C MET A 98 11.87 11.29 23.07
N THR A 99 13.12 10.94 23.40
CA THR A 99 13.92 11.69 24.37
C THR A 99 15.12 12.30 23.65
N ASN A 100 15.31 13.61 23.81
CA ASN A 100 16.44 14.35 23.20
C ASN A 100 16.57 14.13 21.68
N GLY A 101 15.44 13.97 20.97
CA GLY A 101 15.43 13.75 19.53
C GLY A 101 15.92 12.37 19.07
N GLN A 102 16.06 11.39 19.97
CA GLN A 102 16.53 10.05 19.65
C GLN A 102 15.49 8.98 19.97
N LEU A 103 15.27 8.07 19.01
CA LEU A 103 14.37 6.94 19.15
C LEU A 103 14.83 5.76 18.28
N THR A 104 14.69 4.55 18.80
CA THR A 104 14.73 3.33 18.01
C THR A 104 13.52 2.50 18.42
N LEU A 105 12.70 2.13 17.46
CA LEU A 105 11.53 1.29 17.70
C LEU A 105 11.36 0.25 16.58
N GLU A 106 10.64 -0.81 16.93
CA GLU A 106 10.28 -1.88 16.02
C GLU A 106 8.75 -2.01 15.99
N PHE A 107 8.20 -2.26 14.80
CA PHE A 107 6.77 -2.41 14.59
C PHE A 107 6.50 -3.34 13.41
N SER A 108 5.34 -3.99 13.42
CA SER A 108 4.93 -4.89 12.34
C SER A 108 4.11 -4.13 11.30
N LEU A 109 4.38 -4.37 10.03
CA LEU A 109 3.58 -3.93 8.90
C LEU A 109 3.04 -5.12 8.14
N ALA A 110 1.92 -4.93 7.43
CA ALA A 110 1.52 -5.88 6.41
C ALA A 110 2.57 -5.93 5.29
N GLU A 111 2.84 -7.09 4.72
CA GLU A 111 3.75 -7.24 3.57
C GLU A 111 3.30 -6.42 2.35
N SER A 112 1.99 -6.18 2.21
CA SER A 112 1.43 -5.33 1.17
C SER A 112 1.66 -3.83 1.40
N GLN A 113 2.16 -3.43 2.58
CA GLN A 113 2.44 -2.04 2.88
C GLN A 113 3.74 -1.62 2.21
N SER A 114 3.65 -0.70 1.24
CA SER A 114 4.80 -0.20 0.49
C SER A 114 5.37 1.10 1.03
N GLU A 115 4.59 1.88 1.78
CA GLU A 115 4.96 3.22 2.23
C GLU A 115 4.37 3.51 3.61
N ILE A 116 5.02 4.37 4.38
CA ILE A 116 4.49 4.89 5.64
C ILE A 116 4.78 6.39 5.73
N VAL A 117 3.98 7.10 6.53
CA VAL A 117 4.34 8.46 6.97
C VAL A 117 4.66 8.41 8.46
N VAL A 118 5.79 9.01 8.82
CA VAL A 118 6.21 9.20 10.20
C VAL A 118 6.02 10.68 10.53
N GLU A 119 5.37 10.95 11.66
CA GLU A 119 5.19 12.28 12.21
C GLU A 119 5.94 12.41 13.54
N ILE A 120 6.64 13.54 13.72
CA ILE A 120 7.26 13.94 14.98
C ILE A 120 6.54 15.16 15.52
N TRP A 121 5.95 15.00 16.69
CA TRP A 121 5.12 16.01 17.34
C TRP A 121 5.83 16.61 18.54
N SER A 122 5.83 17.94 18.57
CA SER A 122 6.22 18.74 19.73
C SER A 122 4.99 19.11 20.55
N TYR A 123 5.18 19.35 21.85
CA TYR A 123 4.10 19.76 22.76
C TYR A 123 3.82 21.29 22.74
N ASP A 124 4.46 22.02 21.82
CA ASP A 124 4.37 23.47 21.69
C ASP A 124 3.19 23.94 20.80
N GLY A 125 2.44 22.99 20.23
CA GLY A 125 1.30 23.27 19.35
C GLY A 125 1.68 23.58 17.89
N SER A 126 2.95 23.43 17.52
CA SER A 126 3.39 23.50 16.13
C SER A 126 2.87 22.32 15.30
N GLN A 127 2.91 22.45 13.97
CA GLN A 127 2.64 21.32 13.07
C GLN A 127 3.75 20.27 13.21
N PRO A 128 3.43 18.97 13.06
CA PRO A 128 4.43 17.93 13.16
C PRO A 128 5.44 18.01 12.02
N LEU A 129 6.67 17.56 12.28
CA LEU A 129 7.59 17.22 11.20
C LEU A 129 7.11 15.92 10.57
N GLN A 130 6.99 15.88 9.25
CA GLN A 130 6.53 14.70 8.53
C GLN A 130 7.59 14.23 7.54
N LYS A 131 7.70 12.91 7.37
CA LYS A 131 8.51 12.30 6.30
C LYS A 131 7.89 10.97 5.89
N MET A 132 7.79 10.76 4.58
CA MET A 132 7.40 9.48 4.00
C MET A 132 8.62 8.57 3.86
N PHE A 133 8.42 7.29 4.13
CA PHE A 133 9.43 6.25 3.89
C PHE A 133 8.84 5.11 3.08
N GLU A 134 9.59 4.67 2.08
CA GLU A 134 9.31 3.43 1.36
C GLU A 134 9.71 2.21 2.21
N ILE A 135 8.87 1.18 2.18
CA ILE A 135 9.09 -0.11 2.82
C ILE A 135 9.71 -1.06 1.80
N ASN A 136 11.01 -1.28 1.90
CA ASN A 136 11.78 -2.12 0.98
C ASN A 136 12.59 -3.21 1.71
N GLY A 137 12.16 -3.57 2.92
CA GLY A 137 12.80 -4.60 3.75
C GLY A 137 14.10 -4.15 4.43
N LYS A 138 14.50 -2.87 4.31
CA LYS A 138 15.66 -2.30 5.01
C LYS A 138 15.21 -1.54 6.26
N ALA A 139 16.15 -1.34 7.18
CA ALA A 139 15.93 -0.47 8.32
C ALA A 139 15.64 0.96 7.85
N ILE A 140 14.64 1.58 8.47
CA ILE A 140 14.23 2.95 8.20
C ILE A 140 15.09 3.86 9.07
N VAL A 141 15.76 4.82 8.44
CA VAL A 141 16.58 5.82 9.11
C VAL A 141 16.06 7.18 8.70
N TRP A 142 15.63 7.96 9.70
CA TRP A 142 15.25 9.35 9.48
C TRP A 142 16.48 10.23 9.39
#